data_AF-A0A2P7MTK1-F1
#
_entry.id   AF-A0A2P7MTK1-F1
#
_cell.length_a   1.000
_cell.length_b   1.000
_cell.length_c   1.000
_cell.angle_alpha   90.00
_cell.angle_beta   90.00
_cell.angle_gamma   90.00
#
_symmetry.space_group_name_H-M   'P 1'
#
loop_
_entity.id
_entity.type
_entity.pdbx_description
1 polymer ?
#
loop_
_entity_poly.entity_id
_entity_poly.type
_entity_poly.pdbx_seq_one_letter_code
_entity_poly.pdbx_strand_id
1 'polypeptide(L)' 'MTIALGRAPQRGWFDILDDWLKRDRFVFVGWSGLLLFPTAYLALGGWLTGTTFVTSWYTHGIASSYLEG' A
#
# COMPACT_ATOMS: atom_id res chain seq x y z
N MET A 1 -49.18 6.27 14.38
CA MET A 1 -47.72 6.29 14.61
C MET A 1 -47.18 4.97 14.07
N THR A 2 -46.89 4.90 12.78
CA THR A 2 -46.55 3.65 12.09
C THR A 2 -45.04 3.62 11.94
N ILE A 3 -44.36 2.84 12.77
CA ILE A 3 -42.92 2.60 12.65
C ILE A 3 -42.74 1.65 11.46
N ALA A 4 -42.29 2.20 10.34
CA ALA A 4 -41.73 1.41 9.26
C ALA A 4 -40.43 0.80 9.79
N LEU A 5 -40.47 -0.49 10.14
CA LEU A 5 -39.29 -1.27 10.46
C LEU A 5 -38.47 -1.39 9.16
N GLY A 6 -37.61 -0.41 8.90
CA GLY A 6 -36.67 -0.44 7.78
C GLY A 6 -35.84 -1.71 7.90
N ARG A 7 -36.00 -2.61 6.93
CA ARG A 7 -35.24 -3.86 6.79
C ARG A 7 -33.77 -3.55 7.07
N ALA A 8 -33.20 -4.14 8.12
CA ALA A 8 -31.77 -4.02 8.39
C ALA A 8 -31.02 -4.38 7.10
N PRO A 9 -30.12 -3.51 6.58
CA PRO A 9 -29.37 -3.83 5.39
C PRO A 9 -28.63 -5.14 5.65
N GLN A 10 -28.82 -6.10 4.76
CA GLN A 10 -28.22 -7.41 4.86
C GLN A 10 -26.71 -7.22 4.70
N ARG A 11 -25.96 -7.22 5.82
CA ARG A 11 -24.50 -7.00 5.84
C ARG A 11 -23.83 -7.92 4.82
N GLY A 12 -23.31 -7.32 3.76
CA GLY A 12 -22.59 -8.01 2.71
C GLY A 12 -21.15 -8.29 3.13
N TRP A 13 -20.48 -9.18 2.40
CA TRP A 13 -19.04 -9.40 2.56
C TRP A 13 -18.22 -8.11 2.32
N PHE A 14 -18.74 -7.21 1.48
CA PHE A 14 -18.14 -5.90 1.20
C PHE A 14 -18.16 -5.00 2.44
N ASP A 15 -19.26 -4.99 3.20
CA ASP A 15 -19.35 -4.21 4.45
C ASP A 15 -18.38 -4.75 5.50
N ILE A 16 -18.21 -6.07 5.57
CA ILE A 16 -17.22 -6.72 6.46
C ILE A 16 -15.79 -6.32 6.06
N LEU A 17 -15.50 -6.27 4.76
CA LEU A 17 -14.19 -5.85 4.26
C LEU A 17 -13.95 -4.35 4.54
N ASP A 18 -14.95 -3.50 4.32
CA ASP A 18 -14.89 -2.06 4.60
C ASP A 18 -14.61 -1.78 6.09
N ASP A 19 -15.36 -2.44 6.98
CA ASP A 19 -15.19 -2.37 8.43
C ASP A 19 -13.78 -2.83 8.84
N TRP A 20 -13.28 -3.92 8.24
CA TRP A 20 -11.93 -4.41 8.52
C TRP A 20 -10.85 -3.46 8.03
N LEU A 21 -11.04 -2.85 6.86
CA LEU A 21 -10.06 -1.98 6.23
C LEU A 21 -9.94 -0.65 6.98
N LYS A 22 -11.06 -0.13 7.47
CA LYS A 22 -11.15 1.13 8.23
C LYS A 22 -10.98 0.97 9.75
N ARG A 23 -10.69 -0.25 10.22
CA ARG A 23 -10.49 -0.52 11.64
C ARG A 23 -9.38 0.37 12.22
N ASP A 24 -9.63 0.94 13.39
CA ASP A 24 -8.63 1.70 14.11
C ASP A 24 -7.52 0.76 14.61
N ARG A 25 -6.31 0.98 14.10
CA ARG A 25 -5.11 0.17 14.35
C ARG A 25 -3.89 1.10 14.26
N PHE A 26 -2.76 0.67 14.82
CA PHE A 26 -1.54 1.47 14.86
C PHE A 26 -1.12 2.06 13.49
N VAL A 27 -1.25 1.26 12.43
CA VAL A 27 -1.11 1.73 11.04
C VAL A 27 -2.44 1.57 10.32
N PHE A 28 -3.18 2.67 10.18
CA PHE A 28 -4.43 2.69 9.44
C PHE A 28 -4.22 2.23 7.99
N VAL A 29 -5.14 1.41 7.48
CA VAL A 29 -5.08 0.92 6.08
C VAL A 29 -6.02 1.70 5.19
N GLY A 30 -7.33 1.55 5.38
CA GLY A 30 -8.32 2.15 4.49
C GLY A 30 -8.21 1.68 3.03
N TRP A 31 -9.14 2.13 2.18
CA TRP A 31 -9.14 1.77 0.76
C TRP A 31 -7.93 2.32 0.01
N SER A 32 -7.44 3.49 0.41
CA SER A 32 -6.20 4.06 -0.12
C SER A 32 -4.98 3.22 0.23
N GLY A 33 -4.95 2.58 1.40
CA GLY A 33 -3.85 1.72 1.85
C GLY A 33 -3.57 0.55 0.91
N LEU A 34 -4.60 0.00 0.26
CA LEU A 34 -4.45 -1.09 -0.69
C LEU A 34 -3.55 -0.73 -1.87
N LEU A 35 -3.55 0.54 -2.29
CA LEU A 35 -2.65 1.03 -3.32
C LEU A 35 -1.38 1.62 -2.72
N LEU A 36 -1.49 2.36 -1.62
CA LEU A 36 -0.38 3.09 -1.01
C LEU A 36 0.72 2.15 -0.50
N PHE A 37 0.38 1.10 0.27
CA PHE A 37 1.39 0.22 0.85
C PHE A 37 2.23 -0.50 -0.20
N PRO A 38 1.66 -1.19 -1.20
CA PRO A 38 2.50 -1.88 -2.18
C PRO A 38 3.31 -0.90 -3.04
N THR A 39 2.73 0.24 -3.44
CA THR A 39 3.46 1.20 -4.29
C THR A 39 4.57 1.91 -3.53
N ALA A 40 4.32 2.37 -2.30
CA ALA A 40 5.34 3.01 -1.48
C ALA A 40 6.45 2.02 -1.10
N TYR A 41 6.09 0.78 -0.76
CA TYR A 41 7.07 -0.25 -0.43
C TYR A 41 7.96 -0.60 -1.62
N LEU A 42 7.40 -0.77 -2.82
CA LEU A 42 8.18 -1.06 -4.02
C LEU A 42 9.02 0.13 -4.48
N ALA A 43 8.52 1.36 -4.37
CA ALA A 43 9.30 2.55 -4.70
C ALA A 43 10.52 2.70 -3.78
N LEU A 44 10.30 2.57 -2.46
CA LEU A 44 11.38 2.63 -1.49
C LEU A 44 12.36 1.45 -1.66
N GLY A 45 11.83 0.24 -1.82
CA GLY A 45 12.62 -0.96 -2.06
C GLY A 45 13.44 -0.88 -3.35
N GLY A 46 12.87 -0.33 -4.42
CA GLY A 46 13.56 -0.10 -5.69
C GLY A 46 14.72 0.89 -5.55
N TRP A 47 14.53 1.98 -4.79
CA TRP A 47 15.60 2.94 -4.52
C TRP A 47 16.73 2.33 -3.67
N LEU A 48 16.37 1.61 -2.60
CA LEU A 48 17.35 0.93 -1.75
C LEU A 48 18.11 -0.14 -2.54
N THR A 49 17.42 -0.96 -3.33
CA THR A 49 18.05 -1.98 -4.17
C THR A 49 18.96 -1.34 -5.22
N GLY A 50 18.49 -0.27 -5.86
CA GLY A 50 19.23 0.47 -6.88
C GLY A 50 20.54 1.03 -6.34
N THR A 51 20.46 1.81 -5.26
CA THR A 51 21.64 2.42 -4.62
C THR A 51 22.56 1.40 -3.98
N THR A 52 22.08 0.21 -3.62
CA THR A 52 22.94 -0.82 -3.02
C THR A 52 23.64 -1.67 -4.08
N PHE A 53 22.97 -2.03 -5.18
CA PHE A 53 23.46 -3.09 -6.06
C PHE A 53 23.47 -2.76 -7.57
N VAL A 54 22.84 -1.68 -8.02
CA VAL A 54 22.63 -1.43 -9.45
C VAL A 54 23.59 -0.38 -9.99
N THR A 55 24.34 -0.77 -11.03
CA THR A 55 25.28 0.10 -11.75
C THR A 55 24.59 1.00 -12.77
N SER A 56 25.17 2.19 -12.99
CA SER A 56 24.82 3.10 -14.08
C SER A 56 25.88 3.11 -15.20
N TRP A 57 26.75 2.11 -15.26
CA TRP A 57 27.83 2.03 -16.25
C TRP A 57 27.32 2.04 -17.71
N TYR A 58 26.26 1.28 -17.99
CA TYR A 58 25.72 1.17 -19.36
C TYR A 58 24.86 2.35 -19.80
N THR A 59 24.37 3.16 -18.85
CA THR A 59 23.51 4.31 -19.17
C THR A 59 24.29 5.63 -19.14
N HIS A 60 25.22 5.78 -18.19
CA HIS A 60 25.93 7.03 -17.94
C HIS A 60 27.45 6.86 -17.77
N GLY A 61 27.98 5.62 -17.72
CA GLY A 61 29.40 5.38 -17.52
C GLY A 61 29.91 5.72 -16.12
N ILE A 62 29.02 5.73 -15.12
CA ILE A 62 29.33 6.07 -13.72
C ILE A 62 29.02 4.91 -12.78
N ALA A 63 29.81 4.78 -11.71
CA ALA A 63 29.49 3.95 -10.57
C ALA A 63 28.40 4.64 -9.73
N SER A 64 27.33 3.93 -9.40
CA SER A 64 26.15 4.50 -8.71
C SER A 64 25.63 3.65 -7.56
N SER A 65 26.34 2.59 -7.19
CA SER A 65 25.93 1.69 -6.10
C SER A 65 27.04 1.41 -5.10
N TYR A 66 26.65 1.13 -3.84
CA TYR A 66 27.58 0.75 -2.77
C TYR A 66 28.38 -0.51 -3.08
N LEU A 67 27.87 -1.39 -3.95
CA LEU A 67 28.60 -2.57 -4.41
C LEU A 67 29.82 -2.22 -5.29
N GLU A 68 29.81 -1.05 -5.94
CA GLU A 68 30.86 -0.62 -6.86
C GLU A 68 32.05 0.08 -6.17
N GLY A 69 31.91 0.47 -4.90
CA GLY A 69 32.97 1.08 -4.08
C GLY A 69 32.58 2.42 -3.47
#